data_AF-A0A349GRQ6-F1
#
_entry.id   AF-A0A349GRQ6-F1
#
_cell.length_a   1.000
_cell.length_b   1.000
_cell.length_c   1.000
_cell.angle_alpha   90.00
_cell.angle_beta   90.00
_cell.angle_gamma   90.00
#
_symmetry.space_group_name_H-M   'P 1'
#
loop_
_entity.id
_entity.type
_entity.pdbx_description
1 polymer ?
#
loop_
_entity_poly.entity_id
_entity_poly.type
_entity_poly.pdbx_seq_one_letter_code
_entity_poly.pdbx_strand_id
1 'polypeptide(L)'
;MKYIWIIIITILISGCTSYDEKGFNDTTHRNWHSMSYTNLEGYLQDGYNLNGYDREGYDKYGFDIENYDRDGFNDYGYNRDGFDREGYKKDGWNSNGWNKKGINRETNSYFDKYGWSKNYINEKTKTLYNEYGWSYFGINEITKTKYNKDGFDIEGINKDTKTLYNKYGWSINNINENTKTFYDLNGYNIDGYTIDGYDKYGYSIDGYTIEGYNKYGYSRTGYDREGYNKYGYGVEGYNRSGFNRKGFNRNGYDNENYDKYGWNDQKINKYTKTLLDKNNINFDEFYKNKKRPVTLIDYENIYTDGYDADGFDQQGYDKAGYNQSGLDREGFNRNKLYIGEVIEEKKNIKE
;
A
#
# COMPACT_ATOMS: atom_id res chain seq x y z
N MET A 1 90.29 -43.32 62.03
CA MET A 1 91.15 -42.14 61.78
C MET A 1 90.67 -41.50 60.48
N LYS A 2 89.79 -40.49 60.54
CA LYS A 2 90.07 -39.04 60.48
C LYS A 2 90.62 -38.55 59.11
N TYR A 3 89.75 -37.81 58.41
CA TYR A 3 89.94 -36.77 57.38
C TYR A 3 90.47 -37.12 55.98
N ILE A 4 89.62 -36.93 54.95
CA ILE A 4 90.05 -36.41 53.62
C ILE A 4 88.99 -35.42 53.07
N TRP A 5 89.33 -34.15 53.20
CA TRP A 5 89.14 -32.98 52.31
C TRP A 5 87.83 -32.74 51.54
N ILE A 6 87.17 -31.67 51.99
CA ILE A 6 86.31 -30.75 51.23
C ILE A 6 87.12 -30.16 50.06
N ILE A 7 86.62 -30.32 48.83
CA ILE A 7 86.92 -29.42 47.71
C ILE A 7 85.56 -28.88 47.23
N ILE A 8 85.11 -27.82 47.90
CA ILE A 8 84.15 -26.88 47.37
C ILE A 8 84.96 -25.97 46.44
N ILE A 9 84.84 -26.17 45.13
CA ILE A 9 85.33 -25.20 44.15
C ILE A 9 84.32 -24.07 44.11
N THR A 10 84.57 -23.06 44.93
CA THR A 10 84.12 -21.69 44.70
C THR A 10 84.97 -21.10 43.57
N ILE A 11 84.35 -20.87 42.41
CA ILE A 11 84.79 -19.80 41.51
C ILE A 11 83.80 -18.65 41.71
N LEU A 12 84.28 -17.60 42.37
CA LEU A 12 83.65 -16.29 42.44
C LEU A 12 84.44 -15.34 41.53
N ILE A 13 83.75 -14.30 41.05
CA ILE A 13 84.20 -13.09 40.34
C ILE A 13 84.46 -13.35 38.83
N SER A 14 83.72 -12.79 37.87
CA SER A 14 83.43 -11.36 37.67
C SER A 14 82.29 -11.17 36.65
N GLY A 15 81.36 -10.29 36.98
CA GLY A 15 80.26 -9.87 36.12
C GLY A 15 78.95 -10.48 36.58
N CYS A 16 78.09 -9.68 37.22
CA CYS A 16 76.65 -9.93 37.16
C CYS A 16 76.29 -10.00 35.67
N THR A 17 76.29 -11.19 35.09
CA THR A 17 75.74 -11.38 33.77
C THR A 17 74.23 -11.34 33.93
N SER A 18 73.65 -10.17 33.73
CA SER A 18 72.21 -10.05 33.59
C SER A 18 71.80 -10.72 32.29
N TYR A 19 70.70 -11.45 32.38
CA TYR A 19 70.01 -12.03 31.24
C TYR A 19 68.68 -11.30 31.10
N ASP A 20 68.28 -11.03 29.86
CA ASP A 20 66.95 -10.52 29.59
C ASP A 20 65.86 -11.59 29.85
N GLU A 21 64.60 -11.18 29.77
CA GLU A 21 63.44 -12.06 29.96
C GLU A 21 63.38 -13.22 28.94
N LYS A 22 64.11 -13.10 27.83
CA LYS A 22 64.21 -14.12 26.77
C LYS A 22 65.43 -15.05 26.96
N GLY A 23 66.20 -14.87 28.03
CA GLY A 23 67.34 -15.71 28.40
C GLY A 23 68.63 -15.40 27.65
N PHE A 24 68.78 -14.20 27.05
CA PHE A 24 70.02 -13.74 26.40
C PHE A 24 70.88 -12.92 27.36
N ASN A 25 72.17 -13.20 27.37
CA ASN A 25 73.16 -12.48 28.16
C ASN A 25 73.38 -11.06 27.62
N ASP A 26 73.27 -10.04 28.46
CA ASP A 26 73.34 -8.63 28.03
C ASP A 26 74.70 -8.22 27.44
N THR A 27 75.79 -8.91 27.76
CA THR A 27 77.14 -8.60 27.26
C THR A 27 77.53 -9.44 26.05
N THR A 28 77.20 -10.74 26.06
CA THR A 28 77.65 -11.70 25.04
C THR A 28 76.59 -12.01 24.00
N HIS A 29 75.34 -11.61 24.23
CA HIS A 29 74.15 -11.93 23.42
C HIS A 29 73.94 -13.44 23.19
N ARG A 30 74.54 -14.29 24.03
CA ARG A 30 74.32 -15.75 23.99
C ARG A 30 73.14 -16.14 24.86
N ASN A 31 72.32 -17.06 24.37
CA ASN A 31 71.18 -17.60 25.09
C ASN A 31 71.61 -18.72 26.06
N TRP A 32 71.15 -18.66 27.30
CA TRP A 32 71.50 -19.63 28.34
C TRP A 32 71.00 -21.05 28.04
N HIS A 33 69.88 -21.21 27.33
CA HIS A 33 69.30 -22.53 27.04
C HIS A 33 69.94 -23.21 25.83
N SER A 34 70.16 -22.47 24.75
CA SER A 34 70.75 -23.03 23.53
C SER A 34 72.28 -23.03 23.52
N MET A 35 72.91 -22.27 24.43
CA MET A 35 74.36 -21.95 24.41
C MET A 35 74.85 -21.29 23.10
N SER A 36 73.92 -20.75 22.30
CA SER A 36 74.12 -20.14 20.98
C SER A 36 73.64 -18.68 20.96
N TYR A 37 73.74 -18.00 19.82
CA TYR A 37 73.18 -16.66 19.60
C TYR A 37 71.66 -16.66 19.36
N THR A 38 71.03 -17.82 19.24
CA THR A 38 69.57 -17.98 19.11
C THR A 38 68.99 -18.61 20.37
N ASN A 39 67.70 -18.46 20.66
CA ASN A 39 67.02 -19.29 21.66
C ASN A 39 66.82 -20.74 21.15
N LEU A 40 66.16 -21.59 21.94
CA LEU A 40 65.85 -22.98 21.54
C LEU A 40 64.94 -23.07 20.31
N GLU A 41 64.18 -22.02 20.01
CA GLU A 41 63.28 -21.93 18.85
C GLU A 41 64.00 -21.39 17.59
N GLY A 42 65.29 -21.04 17.68
CA GLY A 42 66.08 -20.55 16.55
C GLY A 42 66.02 -19.04 16.28
N TYR A 43 65.50 -18.24 17.23
CA TYR A 43 65.39 -16.77 17.11
C TYR A 43 66.48 -16.05 17.90
N LEU A 44 67.07 -15.00 17.33
CA LEU A 44 68.02 -14.08 17.96
C LEU A 44 67.33 -13.24 19.05
N GLN A 45 68.13 -12.49 19.81
CA GLN A 45 67.64 -11.63 20.90
C GLN A 45 66.62 -10.57 20.43
N ASP A 46 66.82 -10.04 19.23
CA ASP A 46 65.92 -9.08 18.57
C ASP A 46 64.59 -9.70 18.10
N GLY A 47 64.44 -11.03 18.19
CA GLY A 47 63.22 -11.76 17.86
C GLY A 47 63.16 -12.30 16.43
N TYR A 48 64.23 -12.16 15.62
CA TYR A 48 64.29 -12.68 14.26
C TYR A 48 65.15 -13.94 14.19
N ASN A 49 64.78 -14.91 13.34
CA ASN A 49 65.61 -16.07 13.08
C ASN A 49 66.85 -15.70 12.26
N LEU A 50 67.75 -16.66 12.04
CA LEU A 50 68.98 -16.43 11.26
C LEU A 50 68.73 -16.01 9.80
N ASN A 51 67.52 -16.26 9.27
CA ASN A 51 67.11 -15.81 7.95
C ASN A 51 66.49 -14.40 7.98
N GLY A 52 66.42 -13.75 9.15
CA GLY A 52 65.92 -12.39 9.31
C GLY A 52 64.40 -12.27 9.47
N TYR A 53 63.69 -13.37 9.73
CA TYR A 53 62.22 -13.38 9.89
C TYR A 53 61.80 -13.59 11.35
N ASP A 54 60.78 -12.87 11.78
CA ASP A 54 60.19 -13.02 13.10
C ASP A 54 59.40 -14.34 13.22
N ARG A 55 58.78 -14.56 14.39
CA ARG A 55 58.00 -15.78 14.66
C ARG A 55 56.75 -15.92 13.79
N GLU A 56 56.28 -14.82 13.21
CA GLU A 56 55.13 -14.79 12.30
C GLU A 56 55.56 -14.94 10.83
N GLY A 57 56.87 -15.00 10.56
CA GLY A 57 57.42 -15.19 9.22
C GLY A 57 57.68 -13.89 8.45
N TYR A 58 57.75 -12.75 9.13
CA TYR A 58 57.97 -11.43 8.51
C TYR A 58 59.36 -10.90 8.82
N ASP A 59 60.00 -10.30 7.83
CA ASP A 59 61.29 -9.67 7.97
C ASP A 59 61.21 -8.40 8.84
N LYS A 60 62.36 -7.78 9.12
CA LYS A 60 62.44 -6.53 9.90
C LYS A 60 61.72 -5.33 9.27
N TYR A 61 61.35 -5.42 7.99
CA TYR A 61 60.57 -4.42 7.27
C TYR A 61 59.07 -4.75 7.26
N GLY A 62 58.69 -5.91 7.82
CA GLY A 62 57.31 -6.35 7.97
C GLY A 62 56.79 -7.16 6.80
N PHE A 63 57.66 -7.72 5.93
CA PHE A 63 57.27 -8.51 4.75
C PHE A 63 57.61 -9.99 4.91
N ASP A 64 56.70 -10.87 4.48
CA ASP A 64 56.94 -12.30 4.42
C ASP A 64 57.98 -12.66 3.33
N ILE A 65 58.38 -13.93 3.27
CA ILE A 65 59.35 -14.42 2.28
C ILE A 65 58.90 -14.23 0.82
N GLU A 66 57.60 -14.04 0.59
CA GLU A 66 57.01 -13.79 -0.71
C GLU A 66 56.77 -12.29 -0.96
N ASN A 67 57.35 -11.42 -0.11
CA ASN A 67 57.27 -9.97 -0.19
C ASN A 67 55.84 -9.45 -0.01
N TYR A 68 55.08 -9.99 0.95
CA TYR A 68 53.77 -9.46 1.38
C TYR A 68 53.82 -9.02 2.84
N ASP A 69 53.27 -7.85 3.13
CA ASP A 69 53.14 -7.34 4.49
C ASP A 69 52.13 -8.15 5.32
N ARG A 70 52.00 -7.82 6.60
CA ARG A 70 51.04 -8.48 7.51
C ARG A 70 49.58 -8.30 7.10
N ASP A 71 49.27 -7.30 6.28
CA ASP A 71 47.93 -7.10 5.70
C ASP A 71 47.74 -7.94 4.40
N GLY A 72 48.78 -8.65 3.96
CA GLY A 72 48.77 -9.50 2.77
C GLY A 72 49.00 -8.74 1.46
N PHE A 73 49.63 -7.56 1.48
CA PHE A 73 49.94 -6.74 0.31
C PHE A 73 51.45 -6.64 0.09
N ASN A 74 51.87 -6.78 -1.16
CA ASN A 74 53.28 -6.61 -1.51
C ASN A 74 53.76 -5.17 -1.41
N ASP A 75 55.06 -4.96 -1.58
CA ASP A 75 55.70 -3.65 -1.65
C ASP A 75 55.11 -2.72 -2.73
N TYR A 76 54.50 -3.28 -3.79
CA TYR A 76 53.74 -2.53 -4.79
C TYR A 76 52.29 -2.22 -4.36
N GLY A 77 51.85 -2.68 -3.18
CA GLY A 77 50.53 -2.46 -2.61
C GLY A 77 49.44 -3.40 -3.13
N TYR A 78 49.81 -4.55 -3.71
CA TYR A 78 48.87 -5.52 -4.25
C TYR A 78 48.84 -6.81 -3.44
N ASN A 79 47.66 -7.36 -3.21
CA ASN A 79 47.51 -8.66 -2.60
C ASN A 79 47.90 -9.80 -3.56
N ARG A 80 47.87 -11.03 -3.05
CA ARG A 80 48.22 -12.26 -3.80
C ARG A 80 47.35 -12.50 -5.03
N ASP A 81 46.13 -11.97 -5.04
CA ASP A 81 45.20 -12.01 -6.18
C ASP A 81 45.42 -10.85 -7.18
N GLY A 82 46.39 -9.98 -6.90
CA GLY A 82 46.77 -8.84 -7.73
C GLY A 82 45.88 -7.62 -7.60
N PHE A 83 45.14 -7.47 -6.49
CA PHE A 83 44.31 -6.31 -6.19
C PHE A 83 45.00 -5.36 -5.22
N ASP A 84 44.92 -4.05 -5.50
CA ASP A 84 45.37 -3.01 -4.59
C ASP A 84 44.53 -2.98 -3.31
N ARG A 85 44.93 -2.17 -2.33
CA ARG A 85 44.19 -1.99 -1.07
C ARG A 85 42.75 -1.47 -1.25
N GLU A 86 42.44 -0.90 -2.41
CA GLU A 86 41.09 -0.44 -2.77
C GLU A 86 40.29 -1.48 -3.57
N GLY A 87 40.87 -2.65 -3.84
CA GLY A 87 40.25 -3.77 -4.56
C GLY A 87 40.35 -3.68 -6.09
N TYR A 88 41.29 -2.93 -6.65
CA TYR A 88 41.50 -2.82 -8.10
C TYR A 88 42.77 -3.52 -8.53
N LYS A 89 42.69 -4.24 -9.65
CA LYS A 89 43.88 -4.78 -10.28
C LYS A 89 44.75 -3.66 -10.86
N LYS A 90 45.98 -4.02 -11.22
CA LYS A 90 46.93 -3.13 -11.90
C LYS A 90 46.37 -2.51 -13.19
N ASP A 91 45.43 -3.17 -13.87
CA ASP A 91 44.74 -2.65 -15.06
C ASP A 91 43.63 -1.61 -14.73
N GLY A 92 43.42 -1.32 -13.44
CA GLY A 92 42.48 -0.32 -12.94
C GLY A 92 41.05 -0.83 -12.71
N TRP A 93 40.81 -2.13 -12.83
CA TRP A 93 39.47 -2.74 -12.70
C TRP A 93 39.37 -3.62 -11.47
N ASN A 94 38.25 -3.55 -10.75
CA ASN A 94 37.95 -4.47 -9.66
C ASN A 94 37.39 -5.81 -10.19
N SER A 95 37.18 -6.77 -9.28
CA SER A 95 36.65 -8.10 -9.61
C SER A 95 35.27 -8.07 -10.27
N ASN A 96 34.48 -7.03 -9.98
CA ASN A 96 33.15 -6.81 -10.54
C ASN A 96 33.18 -6.02 -11.87
N GLY A 97 34.37 -5.77 -12.44
CA GLY A 97 34.51 -5.09 -13.72
C GLY A 97 34.28 -3.58 -13.66
N TRP A 98 34.41 -2.95 -12.49
CA TRP A 98 34.31 -1.50 -12.33
C TRP A 98 35.68 -0.87 -12.13
N ASN A 99 35.91 0.29 -12.75
CA ASN A 99 37.09 1.09 -12.46
C ASN A 99 36.86 2.08 -11.31
N LYS A 100 37.92 2.79 -10.91
CA LYS A 100 37.86 3.80 -9.84
C LYS A 100 36.85 4.93 -10.14
N LYS A 101 36.68 5.29 -11.42
CA LYS A 101 35.69 6.29 -11.88
C LYS A 101 34.24 5.78 -11.90
N GLY A 102 34.01 4.49 -11.63
CA GLY A 102 32.67 3.89 -11.67
C GLY A 102 32.18 3.56 -13.07
N ILE A 103 33.08 3.48 -14.05
CA ILE A 103 32.75 2.95 -15.38
C ILE A 103 32.84 1.42 -15.34
N ASN A 104 31.88 0.76 -15.97
CA ASN A 104 31.81 -0.69 -16.14
C ASN A 104 32.59 -1.11 -17.39
N ARG A 105 33.36 -2.20 -17.27
CA ARG A 105 34.25 -2.71 -18.32
C ARG A 105 33.50 -3.27 -19.53
N GLU A 106 32.34 -3.88 -19.31
CA GLU A 106 31.52 -4.52 -20.35
C GLU A 106 30.76 -3.48 -21.17
N THR A 107 30.12 -2.52 -20.51
CA THR A 107 29.23 -1.53 -21.17
C THR A 107 29.92 -0.22 -21.51
N ASN A 108 31.13 0.04 -21.00
CA ASN A 108 31.82 1.33 -21.07
C ASN A 108 30.95 2.51 -20.59
N SER A 109 30.09 2.27 -19.59
CA SER A 109 29.17 3.26 -19.03
C SER A 109 29.17 3.21 -17.49
N TYR A 110 28.42 4.10 -16.84
CA TYR A 110 28.24 4.08 -15.37
C TYR A 110 27.33 2.95 -14.86
N PHE A 111 26.77 2.13 -15.76
CA PHE A 111 25.82 1.06 -15.46
C PHE A 111 26.29 -0.26 -16.08
N ASP A 112 26.05 -1.39 -15.43
CA ASP A 112 26.27 -2.71 -16.01
C ASP A 112 25.19 -3.06 -17.05
N LYS A 113 25.29 -4.24 -17.66
CA LYS A 113 24.31 -4.71 -18.65
C LYS A 113 22.88 -4.88 -18.11
N TYR A 114 22.70 -4.90 -16.80
CA TYR A 114 21.42 -5.01 -16.12
C TYR A 114 20.92 -3.65 -15.61
N GLY A 115 21.64 -2.56 -15.92
CA GLY A 115 21.28 -1.20 -15.55
C GLY A 115 21.65 -0.84 -14.11
N TRP A 116 22.59 -1.53 -13.46
CA TRP A 116 23.03 -1.22 -12.10
C TRP A 116 24.37 -0.50 -12.09
N SER A 117 24.49 0.55 -11.28
CA SER A 117 25.77 1.21 -11.06
C SER A 117 26.66 0.43 -10.10
N LYS A 118 27.93 0.82 -10.02
CA LYS A 118 28.89 0.33 -9.01
C LYS A 118 28.36 0.42 -7.57
N ASN A 119 27.49 1.40 -7.29
CA ASN A 119 26.88 1.63 -5.98
C ASN A 119 25.44 1.08 -5.90
N TYR A 120 25.09 0.14 -6.77
CA TYR A 120 23.79 -0.55 -6.81
C TYR A 120 22.59 0.35 -7.07
N ILE A 121 22.80 1.51 -7.68
CA ILE A 121 21.71 2.39 -8.11
C ILE A 121 21.26 1.96 -9.50
N ASN A 122 19.97 1.71 -9.65
CA ASN A 122 19.36 1.34 -10.92
C ASN A 122 19.24 2.56 -11.86
N GLU A 123 19.54 2.34 -13.14
CA GLU A 123 19.54 3.37 -14.16
C GLU A 123 18.16 3.98 -14.40
N LYS A 124 17.10 3.17 -14.41
CA LYS A 124 15.74 3.64 -14.76
C LYS A 124 15.08 4.33 -13.58
N THR A 125 15.10 3.70 -12.42
CA THR A 125 14.37 4.19 -11.23
C THR A 125 15.17 5.22 -10.44
N LYS A 126 16.51 5.26 -10.60
CA LYS A 126 17.44 6.03 -9.77
C LYS A 126 17.39 5.67 -8.28
N THR A 127 16.89 4.48 -7.96
CA THR A 127 16.84 3.94 -6.59
C THR A 127 17.69 2.68 -6.48
N LEU A 128 17.71 2.04 -5.30
CA LEU A 128 18.32 0.72 -5.07
C LEU A 128 17.48 -0.45 -5.62
N TYR A 129 16.38 -0.17 -6.31
CA TYR A 129 15.41 -1.17 -6.80
C TYR A 129 15.10 -0.93 -8.28
N ASN A 130 14.92 -1.99 -9.06
CA ASN A 130 14.50 -1.88 -10.46
C ASN A 130 12.99 -1.62 -10.61
N GLU A 131 12.49 -1.54 -11.84
CA GLU A 131 11.06 -1.31 -12.15
C GLU A 131 10.10 -2.40 -11.61
N TYR A 132 10.64 -3.57 -11.28
CA TYR A 132 9.92 -4.70 -10.70
C TYR A 132 10.04 -4.76 -9.16
N GLY A 133 10.68 -3.75 -8.55
CA GLY A 133 10.87 -3.67 -7.10
C GLY A 133 11.95 -4.61 -6.55
N TRP A 134 12.89 -5.07 -7.38
CA TRP A 134 14.01 -5.93 -6.96
C TRP A 134 15.31 -5.16 -6.87
N SER A 135 16.07 -5.37 -5.80
CA SER A 135 17.42 -4.82 -5.66
C SER A 135 18.45 -5.63 -6.46
N TYR A 136 19.65 -5.08 -6.61
CA TYR A 136 20.81 -5.80 -7.17
C TYR A 136 21.04 -7.17 -6.51
N PHE A 137 20.76 -7.29 -5.22
CA PHE A 137 20.94 -8.52 -4.45
C PHE A 137 19.69 -9.43 -4.43
N GLY A 138 18.69 -9.14 -5.26
CA GLY A 138 17.44 -9.91 -5.31
C GLY A 138 16.55 -9.72 -4.08
N ILE A 139 16.65 -8.58 -3.40
CA ILE A 139 15.76 -8.25 -2.27
C ILE A 139 14.58 -7.42 -2.79
N ASN A 140 13.37 -7.85 -2.47
CA ASN A 140 12.14 -7.16 -2.84
C ASN A 140 11.94 -5.90 -1.99
N GLU A 141 11.55 -4.81 -2.63
CA GLU A 141 11.34 -3.51 -2.00
C GLU A 141 10.22 -3.53 -0.96
N ILE A 142 9.14 -4.25 -1.22
CA ILE A 142 7.95 -4.24 -0.37
C ILE A 142 8.15 -5.17 0.83
N THR A 143 8.52 -6.43 0.57
CA THR A 143 8.63 -7.43 1.65
C THR A 143 9.93 -7.34 2.42
N LYS A 144 10.96 -6.68 1.87
CA LYS A 144 12.34 -6.67 2.38
C LYS A 144 12.95 -8.07 2.53
N THR A 145 12.46 -9.03 1.73
CA THR A 145 13.00 -10.40 1.67
C THR A 145 13.40 -10.77 0.25
N LYS A 146 13.94 -11.97 0.03
CA LYS A 146 14.20 -12.52 -1.31
C LYS A 146 12.93 -12.84 -2.11
N TYR A 147 11.74 -12.68 -1.53
CA TYR A 147 10.47 -13.05 -2.16
C TYR A 147 9.51 -11.86 -2.22
N ASN A 148 8.72 -11.74 -3.28
CA ASN A 148 7.65 -10.76 -3.37
C ASN A 148 6.43 -11.15 -2.50
N LYS A 149 5.37 -10.34 -2.52
CA LYS A 149 4.13 -10.59 -1.75
C LYS A 149 3.47 -11.93 -2.08
N ASP A 150 3.63 -12.40 -3.32
CA ASP A 150 3.05 -13.64 -3.85
C ASP A 150 3.99 -14.85 -3.63
N GLY A 151 5.14 -14.62 -2.99
CA GLY A 151 6.11 -15.64 -2.60
C GLY A 151 7.13 -16.03 -3.66
N PHE A 152 7.26 -15.27 -4.76
CA PHE A 152 8.24 -15.54 -5.82
C PHE A 152 9.52 -14.74 -5.62
N ASP A 153 10.67 -15.34 -5.91
CA ASP A 153 11.95 -14.61 -5.98
C ASP A 153 12.16 -13.90 -7.32
N ILE A 154 13.32 -13.27 -7.50
CA ILE A 154 13.69 -12.54 -8.73
C ILE A 154 13.77 -13.46 -9.96
N GLU A 155 14.01 -14.76 -9.77
CA GLU A 155 14.04 -15.76 -10.83
C GLU A 155 12.63 -16.33 -11.11
N GLY A 156 11.63 -15.91 -10.34
CA GLY A 156 10.25 -16.37 -10.46
C GLY A 156 10.00 -17.72 -9.78
N ILE A 157 10.89 -18.18 -8.91
CA ILE A 157 10.70 -19.42 -8.14
C ILE A 157 9.89 -19.13 -6.89
N ASN A 158 8.82 -19.88 -6.69
CA ASN A 158 7.95 -19.76 -5.54
C ASN A 158 8.57 -20.43 -4.30
N LYS A 159 8.54 -19.73 -3.17
CA LYS A 159 9.13 -20.18 -1.91
C LYS A 159 8.52 -21.49 -1.39
N ASP A 160 7.23 -21.75 -1.66
CA ASP A 160 6.50 -22.87 -1.08
C ASP A 160 6.60 -24.11 -1.98
N THR A 161 6.34 -23.95 -3.28
CA THR A 161 6.34 -25.08 -4.24
C THR A 161 7.72 -25.41 -4.77
N LYS A 162 8.69 -24.49 -4.67
CA LYS A 162 10.02 -24.58 -5.30
C LYS A 162 9.97 -24.72 -6.83
N THR A 163 8.88 -24.28 -7.45
CA THR A 163 8.69 -24.25 -8.91
C THR A 163 8.43 -22.83 -9.38
N LEU A 164 8.29 -22.63 -10.69
CA LEU A 164 7.86 -21.36 -11.29
C LEU A 164 6.39 -20.99 -11.00
N TYR A 165 5.65 -21.84 -10.28
CA TYR A 165 4.21 -21.71 -10.05
C TYR A 165 3.89 -21.76 -8.56
N ASN A 166 2.95 -20.93 -8.11
CA ASN A 166 2.44 -21.01 -6.75
C ASN A 166 1.54 -22.26 -6.56
N LYS A 167 1.06 -22.47 -5.33
CA LYS A 167 0.16 -23.59 -4.99
C LYS A 167 -1.18 -23.61 -5.77
N TYR A 168 -1.52 -22.51 -6.44
CA TYR A 168 -2.71 -22.38 -7.28
C TYR A 168 -2.40 -22.56 -8.78
N GLY A 169 -1.15 -22.91 -9.14
CA GLY A 169 -0.73 -23.13 -10.52
C GLY A 169 -0.48 -21.85 -11.31
N TRP A 170 -0.28 -20.70 -10.66
CA TRP A 170 0.01 -19.42 -11.34
C TRP A 170 1.46 -19.01 -11.13
N SER A 171 2.13 -18.54 -12.19
CA SER A 171 3.49 -17.99 -12.12
C SER A 171 3.50 -16.49 -11.76
N ILE A 172 4.70 -15.94 -11.50
CA ILE A 172 4.90 -14.49 -11.26
C ILE A 172 4.38 -13.61 -12.41
N ASN A 173 4.35 -14.15 -13.64
CA ASN A 173 3.86 -13.46 -14.83
C ASN A 173 2.40 -13.81 -15.16
N ASN A 174 1.64 -14.30 -14.19
CA ASN A 174 0.23 -14.70 -14.34
C ASN A 174 -0.02 -15.78 -15.41
N ILE A 175 0.99 -16.58 -15.77
CA ILE A 175 0.82 -17.74 -16.63
C ILE A 175 0.43 -18.96 -15.81
N ASN A 176 -0.64 -19.65 -16.23
CA ASN A 176 -1.13 -20.88 -15.63
C ASN A 176 -0.26 -22.08 -16.00
N GLU A 177 -0.02 -22.96 -15.04
CA GLU A 177 0.83 -24.13 -15.18
C GLU A 177 0.30 -25.14 -16.20
N ASN A 178 -1.02 -25.36 -16.23
CA ASN A 178 -1.61 -26.41 -17.06
C ASN A 178 -1.83 -25.94 -18.50
N THR A 179 -2.35 -24.73 -18.68
CA THR A 179 -2.69 -24.21 -20.03
C THR A 179 -1.53 -23.49 -20.71
N LYS A 180 -0.52 -23.06 -19.93
CA LYS A 180 0.54 -22.15 -20.40
C LYS A 180 0.02 -20.83 -20.97
N THR A 181 -1.18 -20.41 -20.56
CA THR A 181 -1.79 -19.13 -20.92
C THR A 181 -2.11 -18.31 -19.68
N PHE A 182 -2.67 -17.11 -19.85
CA PHE A 182 -3.19 -16.29 -18.74
C PHE A 182 -4.49 -16.83 -18.12
N TYR A 183 -5.00 -17.97 -18.59
CA TYR A 183 -6.28 -18.55 -18.17
C TYR A 183 -6.09 -19.99 -17.69
N ASP A 184 -6.83 -20.43 -16.68
CA ASP A 184 -6.86 -21.82 -16.24
C ASP A 184 -7.64 -22.72 -17.21
N LEU A 185 -7.75 -24.02 -16.89
CA LEU A 185 -8.50 -24.99 -17.69
C LEU A 185 -10.01 -24.67 -17.80
N ASN A 186 -10.54 -23.87 -16.88
CA ASN A 186 -11.94 -23.42 -16.89
C ASN A 186 -12.10 -22.07 -17.62
N GLY A 187 -11.01 -21.50 -18.15
CA GLY A 187 -11.01 -20.25 -18.90
C GLY A 187 -10.94 -18.99 -18.04
N TYR A 188 -10.56 -19.08 -16.77
CA TYR A 188 -10.46 -17.92 -15.86
C TYR A 188 -9.01 -17.51 -15.59
N ASN A 189 -8.74 -16.22 -15.55
CA ASN A 189 -7.44 -15.68 -15.15
C ASN A 189 -7.22 -15.77 -13.62
N ILE A 190 -6.06 -15.30 -13.15
CA ILE A 190 -5.72 -15.31 -11.71
C ILE A 190 -6.72 -14.51 -10.86
N ASP A 191 -7.37 -13.49 -11.44
CA ASP A 191 -8.38 -12.67 -10.79
C ASP A 191 -9.80 -13.28 -10.86
N GLY A 192 -9.95 -14.43 -11.53
CA GLY A 192 -11.21 -15.16 -11.63
C GLY A 192 -12.13 -14.71 -12.77
N TYR A 193 -11.60 -14.05 -13.81
CA TYR A 193 -12.36 -13.55 -14.97
C TYR A 193 -11.99 -14.27 -16.26
N THR A 194 -12.99 -14.47 -17.12
CA THR A 194 -12.80 -14.99 -18.47
C THR A 194 -12.08 -14.00 -19.37
N ILE A 195 -11.72 -14.43 -20.59
CA ILE A 195 -11.18 -13.54 -21.62
C ILE A 195 -12.12 -12.39 -21.99
N ASP A 196 -13.43 -12.63 -21.91
CA ASP A 196 -14.46 -11.61 -22.12
C ASP A 196 -14.67 -10.72 -20.88
N GLY A 197 -13.92 -10.95 -19.80
CA GLY A 197 -13.91 -10.13 -18.60
C GLY A 197 -15.03 -10.42 -17.61
N TYR A 198 -15.63 -11.62 -17.63
CA TYR A 198 -16.72 -12.01 -16.72
C TYR A 198 -16.27 -13.07 -15.72
N ASP A 199 -16.72 -12.94 -14.48
CA ASP A 199 -16.50 -13.95 -13.45
C ASP A 199 -17.35 -15.21 -13.71
N LYS A 200 -17.19 -16.22 -12.84
CA LYS A 200 -17.95 -17.48 -12.92
C LYS A 200 -19.47 -17.33 -12.75
N TYR A 201 -19.94 -16.16 -12.30
CA TYR A 201 -21.35 -15.82 -12.16
C TYR A 201 -21.85 -14.94 -13.32
N GLY A 202 -21.00 -14.66 -14.32
CA GLY A 202 -21.32 -13.86 -15.49
C GLY A 202 -21.28 -12.35 -15.24
N TYR A 203 -20.60 -11.87 -14.19
CA TYR A 203 -20.44 -10.44 -13.90
C TYR A 203 -19.05 -9.93 -14.26
N SER A 204 -19.00 -8.77 -14.89
CA SER A 204 -17.77 -8.04 -15.17
C SER A 204 -17.07 -7.61 -13.88
N ILE A 205 -15.84 -7.10 -13.99
CA ILE A 205 -15.15 -6.46 -12.87
C ILE A 205 -15.94 -5.30 -12.24
N ASP A 206 -16.73 -4.58 -13.04
CA ASP A 206 -17.65 -3.53 -12.56
C ASP A 206 -18.93 -4.08 -11.89
N GLY A 207 -19.11 -5.40 -11.84
CA GLY A 207 -20.28 -6.06 -11.26
C GLY A 207 -21.52 -6.09 -12.15
N TYR A 208 -21.38 -6.01 -13.49
CA TYR A 208 -22.49 -6.05 -14.45
C TYR A 208 -22.41 -7.27 -15.37
N THR A 209 -23.55 -7.85 -15.71
CA THR A 209 -23.61 -8.91 -16.71
C THR A 209 -23.25 -8.41 -18.11
N ILE A 210 -23.11 -9.33 -19.06
CA ILE A 210 -22.93 -8.99 -20.47
C ILE A 210 -24.09 -8.17 -21.04
N GLU A 211 -25.29 -8.33 -20.47
CA GLU A 211 -26.47 -7.53 -20.80
C GLU A 211 -26.46 -6.14 -20.12
N GLY A 212 -25.45 -5.85 -19.30
CA GLY A 212 -25.24 -4.56 -18.66
C GLY A 212 -26.00 -4.36 -17.35
N TYR A 213 -26.45 -5.42 -16.68
CA TYR A 213 -27.22 -5.35 -15.42
C TYR A 213 -26.43 -5.88 -14.24
N ASN A 214 -26.49 -5.19 -13.11
CA ASN A 214 -25.88 -5.66 -11.88
C ASN A 214 -26.66 -6.84 -11.28
N LYS A 215 -26.14 -7.40 -10.18
CA LYS A 215 -26.78 -8.53 -9.46
C LYS A 215 -28.20 -8.27 -8.95
N TYR A 216 -28.61 -7.00 -8.90
CA TYR A 216 -29.96 -6.58 -8.52
C TYR A 216 -30.88 -6.32 -9.72
N GLY A 217 -30.39 -6.59 -10.93
CA GLY A 217 -31.14 -6.40 -12.17
C GLY A 217 -31.20 -4.95 -12.66
N TYR A 218 -30.34 -4.05 -12.16
CA TYR A 218 -30.29 -2.65 -12.60
C TYR A 218 -29.09 -2.40 -13.50
N SER A 219 -29.32 -1.66 -14.59
CA SER A 219 -28.31 -1.17 -15.51
C SER A 219 -27.31 -0.24 -14.83
N ARG A 220 -26.22 0.10 -15.53
CA ARG A 220 -25.27 1.14 -15.09
C ARG A 220 -25.94 2.50 -14.81
N THR A 221 -27.05 2.79 -15.49
CA THR A 221 -27.86 3.99 -15.27
C THR A 221 -28.85 3.86 -14.10
N GLY A 222 -28.90 2.72 -13.42
CA GLY A 222 -29.74 2.50 -12.25
C GLY A 222 -31.18 2.10 -12.56
N TYR A 223 -31.48 1.67 -13.80
CA TYR A 223 -32.81 1.25 -14.25
C TYR A 223 -32.82 -0.25 -14.58
N ASP A 224 -33.90 -0.94 -14.21
CA ASP A 224 -34.12 -2.34 -14.54
C ASP A 224 -34.38 -2.55 -16.05
N ARG A 225 -34.59 -3.80 -16.45
CA ARG A 225 -34.86 -4.16 -17.86
C ARG A 225 -36.11 -3.51 -18.43
N GLU A 226 -37.03 -3.07 -17.58
CA GLU A 226 -38.25 -2.39 -17.95
C GLU A 226 -38.10 -0.86 -17.92
N GLY A 227 -36.91 -0.36 -17.59
CA GLY A 227 -36.61 1.07 -17.56
C GLY A 227 -37.00 1.76 -16.26
N TYR A 228 -37.19 1.04 -15.14
CA TYR A 228 -37.56 1.59 -13.83
C TYR A 228 -36.41 1.52 -12.84
N ASN A 229 -36.20 2.60 -12.07
CA ASN A 229 -35.19 2.63 -11.03
C ASN A 229 -35.59 1.76 -9.83
N LYS A 230 -34.69 1.66 -8.84
CA LYS A 230 -34.94 0.90 -7.60
C LYS A 230 -36.16 1.32 -6.78
N TYR A 231 -36.73 2.49 -7.08
CA TYR A 231 -37.96 2.99 -6.46
C TYR A 231 -39.20 2.73 -7.32
N GLY A 232 -39.05 2.03 -8.45
CA GLY A 232 -40.13 1.72 -9.38
C GLY A 232 -40.50 2.89 -10.30
N TYR A 233 -39.65 3.89 -10.49
CA TYR A 233 -39.91 5.05 -11.38
C TYR A 233 -38.98 5.06 -12.59
N GLY A 234 -39.54 5.28 -13.76
CA GLY A 234 -38.79 5.36 -15.01
C GLY A 234 -37.98 6.65 -15.12
N VAL A 235 -37.24 6.78 -16.23
CA VAL A 235 -36.42 7.97 -16.51
C VAL A 235 -37.24 9.27 -16.50
N GLU A 236 -38.51 9.19 -16.90
CA GLU A 236 -39.44 10.32 -16.89
C GLU A 236 -40.10 10.58 -15.53
N GLY A 237 -39.73 9.82 -14.49
CA GLY A 237 -40.22 10.03 -13.13
C GLY A 237 -41.60 9.43 -12.83
N TYR A 238 -42.14 8.60 -13.73
CA TYR A 238 -43.42 7.89 -13.58
C TYR A 238 -43.21 6.41 -13.29
N ASN A 239 -44.04 5.84 -12.42
CA ASN A 239 -44.02 4.41 -12.11
C ASN A 239 -44.66 3.57 -13.23
N ARG A 240 -44.64 2.24 -13.08
CA ARG A 240 -45.25 1.29 -14.03
C ARG A 240 -46.73 1.56 -14.31
N SER A 241 -47.44 2.13 -13.34
CA SER A 241 -48.84 2.52 -13.47
C SER A 241 -49.04 3.91 -14.09
N GLY A 242 -47.95 4.59 -14.48
CA GLY A 242 -47.99 5.90 -15.12
C GLY A 242 -48.10 7.09 -14.16
N PHE A 243 -47.84 6.92 -12.86
CA PHE A 243 -47.93 7.98 -11.83
C PHE A 243 -46.57 8.40 -11.29
N ASN A 244 -46.37 9.69 -11.09
CA ASN A 244 -45.15 10.23 -10.48
C ASN A 244 -45.11 9.98 -8.97
N ARG A 245 -44.02 10.36 -8.30
CA ARG A 245 -43.86 10.19 -6.84
C ARG A 245 -44.94 10.86 -5.99
N LYS A 246 -45.65 11.85 -6.55
CA LYS A 246 -46.76 12.54 -5.89
C LYS A 246 -48.12 11.89 -6.16
N GLY A 247 -48.15 10.78 -6.92
CA GLY A 247 -49.37 10.07 -7.26
C GLY A 247 -50.11 10.62 -8.48
N PHE A 248 -49.51 11.50 -9.29
CA PHE A 248 -50.18 12.10 -10.46
C PHE A 248 -49.62 11.56 -11.79
N ASN A 249 -50.49 11.32 -12.76
CA ASN A 249 -50.14 10.89 -14.10
C ASN A 249 -49.54 12.02 -14.94
N ARG A 250 -49.19 11.74 -16.21
CA ARG A 250 -48.62 12.73 -17.14
C ARG A 250 -49.54 13.93 -17.40
N ASN A 251 -50.84 13.74 -17.25
CA ASN A 251 -51.85 14.77 -17.41
C ASN A 251 -52.12 15.53 -16.09
N GLY A 252 -51.42 15.19 -15.00
CA GLY A 252 -51.56 15.84 -13.71
C GLY A 252 -52.69 15.31 -12.84
N TYR A 253 -53.30 14.18 -13.17
CA TYR A 253 -54.41 13.58 -12.42
C TYR A 253 -53.97 12.35 -11.60
N ASP A 254 -54.55 12.18 -10.41
CA ASP A 254 -54.36 11.03 -9.54
C ASP A 254 -55.03 9.76 -10.09
N ASN A 255 -54.91 8.65 -9.36
CA ASN A 255 -55.53 7.37 -9.74
C ASN A 255 -57.07 7.38 -9.66
N GLU A 256 -57.66 8.42 -9.10
CA GLU A 256 -59.10 8.68 -9.04
C GLU A 256 -59.53 9.73 -10.07
N ASN A 257 -58.63 10.12 -10.99
CA ASN A 257 -58.84 11.11 -12.04
C ASN A 257 -59.01 12.54 -11.52
N TYR A 258 -58.38 12.93 -10.40
CA TYR A 258 -58.39 14.31 -9.87
C TYR A 258 -57.02 14.97 -9.91
N ASP A 259 -56.96 16.25 -10.28
CA ASP A 259 -55.73 17.02 -10.28
C ASP A 259 -55.22 17.33 -8.86
N LYS A 260 -54.07 18.00 -8.75
CA LYS A 260 -53.49 18.41 -7.44
C LYS A 260 -54.39 19.33 -6.61
N TYR A 261 -55.44 19.89 -7.18
CA TYR A 261 -56.44 20.75 -6.53
C TYR A 261 -57.76 20.01 -6.27
N GLY A 262 -57.82 18.71 -6.61
CA GLY A 262 -58.98 17.86 -6.41
C GLY A 262 -60.04 17.99 -7.50
N TRP A 263 -59.74 18.48 -8.71
CA TRP A 263 -60.69 18.58 -9.84
C TRP A 263 -60.48 17.48 -10.87
N ASN A 264 -61.56 16.83 -11.33
CA ASN A 264 -61.48 15.82 -12.39
C ASN A 264 -61.61 16.41 -13.81
N ASP A 265 -61.40 15.59 -14.82
CA ASP A 265 -61.57 15.91 -16.24
C ASP A 265 -62.99 16.39 -16.61
N GLN A 266 -63.99 15.95 -15.84
CA GLN A 266 -65.38 16.39 -15.92
C GLN A 266 -65.66 17.67 -15.13
N LYS A 267 -64.61 18.37 -14.66
CA LYS A 267 -64.74 19.62 -13.89
C LYS A 267 -65.48 19.46 -12.55
N ILE A 268 -65.52 18.26 -11.97
CA ILE A 268 -66.10 17.97 -10.66
C ILE A 268 -65.00 17.96 -9.59
N ASN A 269 -65.22 18.62 -8.44
CA ASN A 269 -64.28 18.59 -7.32
C ASN A 269 -64.53 17.38 -6.39
N LYS A 270 -63.46 16.68 -6.02
CA LYS A 270 -63.43 15.47 -5.17
C LYS A 270 -64.09 15.69 -3.82
N TYR A 271 -63.80 16.83 -3.18
CA TYR A 271 -64.22 17.11 -1.80
C TYR A 271 -65.61 17.71 -1.74
N THR A 272 -65.94 18.59 -2.68
CA THR A 272 -67.18 19.36 -2.64
C THR A 272 -68.30 18.79 -3.51
N LYS A 273 -67.97 17.91 -4.46
CA LYS A 273 -68.88 17.32 -5.44
C LYS A 273 -69.54 18.33 -6.40
N THR A 274 -68.94 19.51 -6.59
CA THR A 274 -69.46 20.57 -7.47
C THR A 274 -68.83 20.56 -8.86
N LEU A 275 -69.60 20.92 -9.89
CA LEU A 275 -69.18 21.02 -11.30
C LEU A 275 -68.77 22.47 -11.65
N LEU A 276 -67.62 22.68 -12.33
CA LEU A 276 -67.34 23.93 -13.04
C LEU A 276 -68.11 23.91 -14.38
N ASP A 277 -69.03 24.85 -14.58
CA ASP A 277 -69.71 24.99 -15.86
C ASP A 277 -68.75 25.56 -16.95
N LYS A 278 -69.28 25.74 -18.18
CA LYS A 278 -68.53 26.27 -19.33
C LYS A 278 -67.94 27.68 -19.13
N ASN A 279 -68.24 28.36 -18.02
CA ASN A 279 -67.82 29.73 -17.72
C ASN A 279 -66.82 29.83 -16.54
N ASN A 280 -66.23 28.73 -16.06
CA ASN A 280 -65.35 28.73 -14.88
C ASN A 280 -66.03 29.35 -13.62
N ILE A 281 -67.34 29.23 -13.49
CA ILE A 281 -68.05 29.72 -12.30
C ILE A 281 -68.09 28.60 -11.26
N ASN A 282 -67.39 28.87 -10.17
CA ASN A 282 -67.35 28.08 -8.95
C ASN A 282 -68.64 28.36 -8.15
N PHE A 283 -69.44 27.32 -7.86
CA PHE A 283 -70.12 27.19 -6.55
C PHE A 283 -71.23 28.17 -6.10
N ASP A 284 -71.73 29.08 -6.92
CA ASP A 284 -72.71 30.08 -6.46
C ASP A 284 -74.09 29.51 -6.05
N GLU A 285 -74.46 28.31 -6.50
CA GLU A 285 -75.76 27.74 -6.17
C GLU A 285 -75.77 26.94 -4.85
N PHE A 286 -74.61 26.42 -4.43
CA PHE A 286 -74.46 25.76 -3.11
C PHE A 286 -74.31 26.79 -1.98
N TYR A 287 -73.73 27.97 -2.26
CA TYR A 287 -73.54 29.05 -1.28
C TYR A 287 -74.64 30.11 -1.25
N LYS A 288 -75.63 30.08 -2.14
CA LYS A 288 -76.79 31.00 -2.07
C LYS A 288 -77.52 30.98 -0.72
N ASN A 289 -77.36 29.92 0.09
CA ASN A 289 -77.91 29.86 1.45
C ASN A 289 -76.93 30.22 2.58
N LYS A 290 -75.68 30.60 2.31
CA LYS A 290 -74.75 31.15 3.32
C LYS A 290 -73.92 32.33 2.78
N LYS A 291 -74.23 33.51 3.33
CA LYS A 291 -73.65 34.84 3.07
C LYS A 291 -72.11 34.92 3.10
N ARG A 292 -71.35 34.62 2.03
CA ARG A 292 -70.07 35.29 1.68
C ARG A 292 -69.69 35.06 0.19
N PRO A 293 -69.32 36.10 -0.59
CA PRO A 293 -68.79 35.94 -1.94
C PRO A 293 -67.26 35.88 -1.94
N VAL A 294 -66.66 35.07 -2.81
CA VAL A 294 -65.24 35.20 -3.19
C VAL A 294 -65.18 35.23 -4.72
N THR A 295 -64.70 36.36 -5.26
CA THR A 295 -64.55 36.61 -6.69
C THR A 295 -63.24 36.02 -7.24
N LEU A 296 -63.25 35.70 -8.53
CA LEU A 296 -62.24 35.06 -9.40
C LEU A 296 -60.78 35.62 -9.40
N ILE A 297 -60.36 36.41 -8.42
CA ILE A 297 -59.03 37.05 -8.35
C ILE A 297 -58.13 36.42 -7.27
N ASP A 298 -58.66 35.69 -6.30
CA ASP A 298 -57.90 35.25 -5.10
C ASP A 298 -57.31 33.84 -5.15
N TYR A 299 -57.11 33.25 -6.34
CA TYR A 299 -56.42 31.94 -6.43
C TYR A 299 -54.92 32.00 -6.10
N GLU A 300 -54.32 33.20 -6.04
CA GLU A 300 -52.90 33.39 -5.66
C GLU A 300 -52.70 33.95 -4.24
N ASN A 301 -53.74 34.38 -3.52
CA ASN A 301 -53.58 35.06 -2.21
C ASN A 301 -54.57 34.56 -1.15
N ILE A 302 -54.50 33.27 -0.79
CA ILE A 302 -55.10 32.77 0.46
C ILE A 302 -54.16 33.14 1.62
N TYR A 303 -53.86 34.43 1.76
CA TYR A 303 -53.07 34.96 2.87
C TYR A 303 -53.70 36.28 3.33
N THR A 304 -54.63 36.22 4.29
CA THR A 304 -55.07 37.44 4.99
C THR A 304 -54.01 37.81 6.02
N ASP A 305 -53.45 39.01 5.92
CA ASP A 305 -52.27 39.48 6.69
C ASP A 305 -50.99 38.63 6.52
N GLY A 306 -50.84 37.88 5.42
CA GLY A 306 -49.69 37.00 5.22
C GLY A 306 -49.85 35.57 5.78
N TYR A 307 -51.06 35.18 6.24
CA TYR A 307 -51.36 33.85 6.82
C TYR A 307 -52.62 33.20 6.19
N ASP A 308 -52.58 31.89 5.98
CA ASP A 308 -53.64 31.06 5.39
C ASP A 308 -54.85 30.89 6.33
N ALA A 309 -55.86 30.15 5.88
CA ALA A 309 -57.09 29.93 6.64
C ALA A 309 -56.88 29.18 7.97
N ASP A 310 -55.78 28.45 8.10
CA ASP A 310 -55.37 27.74 9.32
C ASP A 310 -54.43 28.59 10.19
N GLY A 311 -54.06 29.79 9.72
CA GLY A 311 -53.27 30.77 10.44
C GLY A 311 -51.76 30.68 10.19
N PHE A 312 -51.31 30.02 9.12
CA PHE A 312 -49.89 29.77 8.79
C PHE A 312 -49.42 30.53 7.54
N ASP A 313 -48.17 31.00 7.50
CA ASP A 313 -47.57 31.71 6.37
C ASP A 313 -47.19 30.77 5.21
N GLN A 314 -46.67 31.31 4.11
CA GLN A 314 -46.22 30.53 2.94
C GLN A 314 -45.14 29.48 3.24
N GLN A 315 -44.48 29.59 4.40
CA GLN A 315 -43.44 28.66 4.85
C GLN A 315 -43.98 27.67 5.89
N GLY A 316 -45.27 27.76 6.24
CA GLY A 316 -45.97 26.86 7.16
C GLY A 316 -45.86 27.26 8.63
N TYR A 317 -45.61 28.53 8.96
CA TYR A 317 -45.46 29.04 10.34
C TYR A 317 -46.58 30.00 10.74
N ASP A 318 -47.06 29.89 11.97
CA ASP A 318 -48.12 30.75 12.49
C ASP A 318 -47.64 32.19 12.77
N LYS A 319 -48.55 33.09 13.16
CA LYS A 319 -48.21 34.48 13.52
C LYS A 319 -47.17 34.60 14.65
N ALA A 320 -46.97 33.56 15.45
CA ALA A 320 -45.96 33.51 16.50
C ALA A 320 -44.63 32.87 16.03
N GLY A 321 -44.56 32.40 14.78
CA GLY A 321 -43.36 31.83 14.17
C GLY A 321 -43.20 30.32 14.35
N TYR A 322 -44.28 29.57 14.67
CA TYR A 322 -44.24 28.13 14.90
C TYR A 322 -45.04 27.34 13.86
N ASN A 323 -44.52 26.19 13.43
CA ASN A 323 -45.19 25.31 12.48
C ASN A 323 -46.34 24.51 13.14
N GLN A 324 -47.04 23.70 12.34
CA GLN A 324 -48.18 22.91 12.82
C GLN A 324 -47.81 21.87 13.91
N SER A 325 -46.53 21.51 14.03
CA SER A 325 -46.00 20.67 15.13
C SER A 325 -45.59 21.46 16.37
N GLY A 326 -45.76 22.79 16.35
CA GLY A 326 -45.45 23.69 17.47
C GLY A 326 -43.97 24.05 17.58
N LEU A 327 -43.19 23.91 16.51
CA LEU A 327 -41.75 24.19 16.46
C LEU A 327 -41.44 25.44 15.63
N ASP A 328 -40.49 26.25 16.08
CA ASP A 328 -40.02 27.41 15.33
C ASP A 328 -39.12 27.01 14.15
N ARG A 329 -38.62 28.02 13.42
CA ARG A 329 -37.77 27.84 12.22
C ARG A 329 -36.42 27.19 12.54
N GLU A 330 -36.03 27.15 13.81
CA GLU A 330 -34.81 26.52 14.28
C GLU A 330 -35.08 25.17 14.97
N GLY A 331 -36.34 24.72 15.08
CA GLY A 331 -36.70 23.41 15.65
C GLY A 331 -36.99 23.42 17.16
N PHE A 332 -37.21 24.59 17.76
CA PHE A 332 -37.55 24.72 19.19
C PHE A 332 -39.06 24.85 19.40
N ASN A 333 -39.56 24.25 20.48
CA ASN A 333 -40.95 24.45 20.87
C ASN A 333 -41.16 25.82 21.57
N ARG A 334 -42.42 26.17 21.83
CA ARG A 334 -42.81 27.46 22.47
C ARG A 334 -42.20 27.72 23.85
N ASN A 335 -41.60 26.72 24.49
CA ASN A 335 -40.87 26.85 25.76
C ASN A 335 -39.34 26.92 25.56
N LYS A 336 -38.85 27.10 24.32
CA LYS A 336 -37.44 27.12 23.90
C LYS A 336 -36.66 25.80 24.15
N LEU A 337 -37.35 24.65 24.08
CA LEU A 337 -36.70 23.33 24.09
C LEU A 337 -36.56 22.80 22.66
N TYR A 338 -35.33 22.41 22.28
CA TYR A 338 -35.02 21.88 20.95
C TYR A 338 -35.55 20.46 20.79
N ILE A 339 -36.25 20.17 19.69
CA ILE A 339 -36.77 18.83 19.39
C ILE A 339 -36.43 18.45 17.94
N GLY A 340 -35.15 18.19 17.68
CA GLY A 340 -34.65 17.63 16.41
C GLY A 340 -34.44 16.11 16.48
N GLU A 341 -35.03 15.39 15.52
CA GLU A 341 -34.79 13.99 15.11
C GLU A 341 -34.63 12.91 16.21
N VAL A 342 -35.72 12.17 16.47
CA VAL A 342 -35.62 10.74 16.84
C VAL A 342 -35.91 9.93 15.58
N ILE A 343 -34.84 9.44 14.96
CA ILE A 343 -34.88 8.30 14.04
C ILE A 343 -35.55 7.14 14.79
N GLU A 344 -36.64 6.64 14.22
CA GLU A 344 -37.42 5.54 14.76
C GLU A 344 -36.60 4.22 14.68
N GLU A 345 -35.81 3.92 15.73
CA GLU A 345 -35.44 2.54 16.06
C GLU A 345 -36.69 1.80 16.53
N LYS A 346 -37.43 1.19 15.60
CA LYS A 346 -38.37 0.13 15.96
C LYS A 346 -37.64 -1.20 16.05
N LYS A 347 -37.32 -1.54 17.29
CA LYS A 347 -37.18 -2.90 17.83
C LYS A 347 -38.07 -3.90 17.09
N ASN A 348 -37.44 -4.84 16.41
CA ASN A 348 -37.94 -6.19 16.22
C ASN A 348 -36.96 -7.16 16.89
N ILE A 349 -37.14 -7.39 18.19
CA ILE A 349 -36.78 -8.66 18.83
C ILE A 349 -37.94 -8.99 19.78
N LYS A 350 -38.78 -9.94 19.33
CA LYS A 350 -39.55 -10.83 20.19
C LYS A 350 -38.93 -12.22 20.01
N GLU A 351 -38.81 -12.88 21.17
CA GLU A 351 -38.35 -14.25 21.44
C GLU A 351 -36.84 -14.49 21.46
#